data_AF-A0A7U8G8A0-F1
#
_entry.id   AF-A0A7U8G8A0-F1
#
_cell.length_a   1.000
_cell.length_b   1.000
_cell.length_c   1.000
_cell.angle_alpha   90.00
_cell.angle_beta   90.00
_cell.angle_gamma   90.00
#
_symmetry.space_group_name_H-M   'P 1'
#
loop_
_entity.id
_entity.type
_entity.pdbx_description
1 polymer ?
#
loop_
_entity_poly.entity_id
_entity_poly.type
_entity_poly.pdbx_seq_one_letter_code
_entity_poly.pdbx_strand_id
1 'polypeptide(L)'
;MNLYILTEERPKQEVLHTIITRFLQDKKFCAFIDMLKILPIVKENCFTFGYEILGVSCKAVEKIYVKIVSGASSFVDICVFKLFIINGKLR
;
A
#
# COMPACT_ATOMS: atom_id res chain seq x y z
N MET A 1 -3.35 11.76 1.17
CA MET A 1 -4.17 10.54 1.41
C MET A 1 -3.25 9.35 1.59
N ASN A 2 -3.71 8.29 2.25
CA ASN A 2 -2.93 7.06 2.38
C ASN A 2 -3.42 6.00 1.40
N LEU A 3 -2.50 5.33 0.72
CA LEU A 3 -2.77 4.21 -0.16
C LEU A 3 -2.52 2.90 0.60
N TYR A 4 -3.51 2.01 0.61
CA TYR A 4 -3.37 0.69 1.22
C TYR A 4 -3.47 -0.38 0.12
N ILE A 5 -2.44 -1.22 0.07
CA ILE A 5 -2.35 -2.38 -0.82
C ILE A 5 -2.46 -3.62 0.07
N LEU A 6 -3.45 -4.46 -0.21
CA LEU A 6 -3.70 -5.70 0.51
C LEU A 6 -3.33 -6.87 -0.39
N THR A 7 -2.54 -7.80 0.13
CA THR A 7 -2.06 -8.98 -0.61
C THR A 7 -2.09 -10.22 0.30
N GLU A 8 -2.28 -11.41 -0.27
CA GLU A 8 -2.19 -12.66 0.50
C GLU A 8 -0.74 -13.06 0.77
N GLU A 9 0.16 -12.73 -0.16
CA GLU A 9 1.59 -13.02 -0.07
C GLU A 9 2.43 -11.74 -0.10
N ARG A 10 3.73 -11.84 0.22
CA ARG A 10 4.66 -10.70 0.11
C ARG A 10 4.86 -10.36 -1.39
N PRO A 11 4.40 -9.20 -1.88
CA PRO A 11 4.52 -8.86 -3.29
C PRO A 11 5.98 -8.54 -3.64
N LYS A 12 6.39 -8.94 -4.86
CA LYS A 12 7.69 -8.52 -5.41
C LYS A 12 7.71 -7.01 -5.64
N GLN A 13 8.91 -6.43 -5.59
CA GLN A 13 9.09 -4.98 -5.76
C GLN A 13 8.59 -4.49 -7.14
N GLU A 14 8.79 -5.29 -8.19
CA GLU A 14 8.30 -5.01 -9.55
C GLU A 14 6.77 -4.95 -9.62
N VAL A 15 6.10 -5.84 -8.87
CA VAL A 15 4.64 -5.89 -8.78
C VAL A 15 4.13 -4.63 -8.09
N LEU A 16 4.73 -4.24 -6.96
CA LEU A 16 4.40 -2.99 -6.27
C LEU A 16 4.61 -1.76 -7.17
N HIS A 17 5.71 -1.72 -7.91
CA HIS A 17 5.99 -0.64 -8.86
C HIS A 17 4.90 -0.54 -9.92
N THR A 18 4.49 -1.68 -10.49
CA THR A 18 3.43 -1.75 -11.49
C THR A 18 2.09 -1.26 -10.95
N ILE A 19 1.70 -1.71 -9.76
CA ILE A 19 0.44 -1.34 -9.11
C ILE A 19 0.40 0.16 -8.80
N ILE A 20 1.46 0.69 -8.19
CA ILE A 20 1.55 2.09 -7.81
C ILE A 20 1.52 2.98 -9.07
N THR A 21 2.30 2.62 -10.09
CA THR A 21 2.32 3.34 -11.37
C THR A 21 0.94 3.35 -12.01
N ARG A 22 0.29 2.19 -12.07
CA ARG A 22 -1.06 2.07 -12.65
C ARG A 22 -2.08 2.93 -11.89
N PHE A 23 -2.05 2.87 -10.55
CA PHE A 23 -2.93 3.68 -9.72
C PHE A 23 -2.75 5.18 -9.96
N LEU A 24 -1.50 5.65 -10.06
CA LEU A 24 -1.18 7.05 -10.31
C LEU A 24 -1.66 7.49 -11.70
N GLN A 25 -1.49 6.64 -12.73
CA GLN A 25 -1.99 6.89 -14.09
C GLN A 25 -3.52 6.98 -14.12
N ASP A 26 -4.21 6.01 -13.51
CA ASP A 26 -5.69 5.96 -13.47
C ASP A 26 -6.28 7.18 -12.75
N LYS A 27 -5.58 7.72 -11.75
CA LYS A 27 -5.97 8.95 -11.03
C LYS A 27 -5.41 10.23 -11.64
N LYS A 28 -4.60 10.15 -12.70
CA LYS A 28 -3.90 11.28 -13.33
C LYS A 28 -3.09 12.12 -12.34
N PHE A 29 -2.42 11.46 -11.40
CA PHE A 29 -1.56 12.14 -10.43
C PHE A 29 -0.12 12.25 -10.94
N CYS A 30 0.46 13.44 -10.79
CA CYS A 30 1.90 13.62 -10.95
C CYS A 30 2.61 13.11 -9.68
N ALA A 31 3.57 12.20 -9.87
CA ALA A 31 4.37 11.63 -8.80
C ALA A 31 5.78 11.32 -9.32
N PHE A 32 6.74 11.34 -8.41
CA PHE A 32 8.08 10.83 -8.62
C PHE A 32 8.18 9.45 -7.99
N ILE A 33 8.65 8.47 -8.76
CA ILE A 33 8.88 7.11 -8.30
C ILE A 33 10.37 6.84 -8.42
N ASP A 34 11.02 6.66 -7.28
CA ASP A 34 12.42 6.26 -7.16
C ASP A 34 12.51 4.76 -6.88
N MET A 35 13.68 4.30 -6.41
CA MET A 35 13.84 2.94 -5.89
C MET A 35 12.92 2.70 -4.70
N LEU A 36 11.94 1.82 -4.89
CA LEU A 36 11.01 1.43 -3.83
C LEU A 36 11.72 0.72 -2.69
N LYS A 37 11.45 1.13 -1.45
CA LYS A 37 11.94 0.45 -0.24
C LYS A 37 10.75 -0.05 0.57
N ILE A 38 10.79 -1.32 0.96
CA ILE A 38 9.75 -1.97 1.75
C ILE A 38 10.22 -2.04 3.21
N LEU A 39 9.67 -1.18 4.07
CA LEU A 39 10.01 -1.15 5.48
C LEU A 39 8.95 -1.86 6.32
N PRO A 40 9.34 -2.84 7.17
CA PRO A 40 8.40 -3.47 8.08
C PRO A 40 7.91 -2.49 9.15
N ILE A 41 6.63 -2.55 9.48
CA ILE A 41 6.04 -1.77 10.57
C ILE A 41 6.05 -2.62 11.83
N VAL A 42 6.80 -2.15 12.83
CA VAL A 42 6.86 -2.75 14.17
C VAL A 42 6.08 -1.83 15.11
N LYS A 43 5.10 -2.39 15.83
CA LYS A 43 4.38 -1.70 16.91
C LYS A 43 4.51 -2.49 18.18
N GLU A 44 4.86 -1.82 19.28
CA GLU A 44 4.93 -2.43 20.62
C GLU A 44 5.84 -3.69 20.64
N ASN A 45 6.97 -3.63 19.94
CA ASN A 45 7.89 -4.76 19.71
C ASN A 45 7.30 -5.98 18.98
N CYS A 46 6.07 -5.88 18.49
CA CYS A 46 5.39 -6.92 17.71
C CYS A 46 5.42 -6.60 16.22
N PHE A 47 5.69 -7.63 15.42
CA PHE A 47 5.63 -7.53 13.97
C PHE A 47 4.17 -7.50 13.51
N THR A 48 3.77 -6.47 12.74
CA THR A 48 2.36 -6.24 12.42
C THR A 48 1.90 -6.82 11.07
N PHE A 49 2.76 -7.59 10.39
CA PHE A 49 2.55 -8.06 8.99
C PHE A 49 2.20 -6.92 8.01
N GLY A 50 2.50 -5.68 8.40
CA GLY A 50 2.34 -4.47 7.64
C GLY A 50 3.69 -3.89 7.27
N TYR A 51 3.73 -3.24 6.12
CA TYR A 51 4.92 -2.63 5.56
C TYR A 51 4.57 -1.23 5.05
N GLU A 52 5.49 -0.28 5.22
CA GLU A 52 5.45 1.04 4.59
C GLU A 52 6.33 1.02 3.35
N ILE A 53 5.81 1.54 2.25
CA ILE A 53 6.54 1.68 0.99
C ILE A 53 7.06 3.11 0.89
N LEU A 54 8.38 3.24 0.78
CA LEU A 54 9.08 4.49 0.51
C LEU A 54 9.56 4.53 -0.95
N GLY A 55 9.95 5.72 -1.41
CA GLY A 55 10.42 5.95 -2.78
C GLY A 55 9.31 6.40 -3.73
N VAL A 56 8.19 6.87 -3.20
CA VAL A 56 7.12 7.50 -4.00
C VAL A 56 6.80 8.86 -3.38
N SER A 57 6.99 9.92 -4.17
CA SER A 57 6.66 11.29 -3.78
C SER A 57 5.52 11.79 -4.64
N CYS A 58 4.35 12.01 -4.03
CA CYS A 58 3.16 12.53 -4.70
C CYS A 58 2.44 13.51 -3.79
N LYS A 59 2.00 14.65 -4.32
CA LYS A 59 1.24 15.63 -3.51
C LYS A 59 -0.12 15.08 -3.05
N ALA A 60 -0.69 14.12 -3.78
CA ALA A 60 -1.98 13.51 -3.46
C ALA A 60 -1.87 12.30 -2.50
N VAL A 61 -0.75 11.56 -2.57
CA VAL A 61 -0.49 10.34 -1.78
C VAL A 61 0.63 10.60 -0.80
N GLU A 62 0.30 10.60 0.49
CA GLU A 62 1.23 10.91 1.56
C GLU A 62 2.04 9.68 1.96
N LYS A 63 1.35 8.54 2.16
CA LYS A 63 1.97 7.28 2.54
C LYS A 63 1.35 6.11 1.80
N ILE A 64 2.16 5.08 1.55
CA ILE A 64 1.75 3.84 0.90
C ILE A 64 2.06 2.70 1.86
N TYR A 65 1.06 1.88 2.13
CA TYR A 65 1.16 0.74 3.02
C TYR A 65 0.81 -0.54 2.29
N VAL A 66 1.56 -1.60 2.58
CA VAL A 66 1.24 -2.97 2.16
C VAL A 66 0.90 -3.77 3.41
N LYS A 67 -0.22 -4.46 3.41
CA LYS A 67 -0.57 -5.37 4.50
C LYS A 67 -0.82 -6.76 3.94
N ILE A 68 -0.13 -7.73 4.51
CA ILE A 68 -0.38 -9.13 4.22
C ILE A 68 -1.62 -9.55 5.01
N VAL A 69 -2.66 -10.00 4.32
CA VAL A 69 -3.92 -10.45 4.91
C VAL A 69 -4.16 -11.90 4.54
N SER A 70 -4.44 -12.76 5.51
CA SER A 70 -4.85 -14.15 5.27
C SER A 70 -6.36 -14.27 5.41
N GLY A 71 -7.06 -14.57 4.33
CA GLY A 71 -8.50 -14.83 4.30
C GLY A 71 -8.82 -16.33 4.27
N ALA A 72 -9.97 -16.74 4.81
CA ALA A 72 -10.45 -18.13 4.75
C ALA A 72 -11.11 -18.51 3.40
N SER A 73 -11.36 -17.53 2.53
CA SER A 73 -11.86 -17.72 1.16
C SER A 73 -10.85 -17.13 0.19
N SER A 74 -10.68 -17.73 -0.99
CA SER A 74 -9.79 -17.26 -2.06
C SER A 74 -9.90 -15.74 -2.24
N PHE A 75 -8.97 -14.99 -1.65
CA PHE A 75 -8.91 -13.56 -1.81
C PHE A 75 -8.28 -13.30 -3.17
N VAL A 76 -8.78 -12.30 -3.90
CA VAL A 76 -8.13 -11.88 -5.14
C VAL A 76 -6.71 -11.45 -4.80
N ASP A 77 -5.71 -11.94 -5.55
CA ASP A 77 -4.28 -11.89 -5.21
C ASP A 77 -3.78 -10.52 -4.72
N ILE A 78 -4.40 -9.43 -5.20
CA ILE A 78 -4.07 -8.04 -4.85
C ILE A 78 -5.33 -7.17 -4.83
N CYS A 79 -5.51 -6.41 -3.75
CA CYS A 79 -6.60 -5.43 -3.60
C CYS A 79 -6.04 -4.04 -3.26
N VAL A 80 -6.38 -3.02 -4.06
CA VAL A 80 -5.95 -1.62 -3.84
C VAL A 80 -7.14 -0.78 -3.43
N PHE A 81 -7.13 -0.25 -2.21
CA PHE A 81 -8.22 0.59 -1.71
C PHE A 81 -7.72 1.94 -1.19
N LYS A 82 -8.52 2.97 -1.46
CA LYS A 82 -8.36 4.31 -0.89
C LYS A 82 -9.06 4.34 0.47
N LEU A 83 -8.30 4.41 1.56
CA LEU A 83 -8.91 4.61 2.88
C LEU A 83 -9.10 6.11 3.11
N PHE A 84 -10.37 6.54 3.17
CA PHE A 84 -10.74 7.87 3.64
C PHE A 84 -11.07 7.76 5.13
N ILE A 85 -10.16 8.17 6.03
CA ILE A 85 -10.49 8.27 7.45
C ILE A 85 -11.15 9.62 7.68
N ILE A 86 -12.46 9.61 7.95
CA ILE A 86 -13.18 10.74 8.53
C ILE A 86 -13.56 10.29 9.95
N ASN A 87 -12.98 10.92 10.98
CA ASN A 87 -13.34 10.72 12.39
C ASN A 87 -13.30 9.27 12.90
N GLY A 88 -12.20 8.53 12.67
CA GLY A 88 -11.87 7.34 13.46
C GLY A 88 -12.81 6.14 13.34
N LYS A 89 -13.73 6.11 12.36
CA LYS A 89 -14.58 4.94 12.07
C LYS A 89 -14.42 4.55 10.60
N LEU A 90 -14.06 3.27 10.38
CA LEU A 90 -14.12 2.65 9.06
C LEU A 90 -15.59 2.50 8.67
N ARG A 91 -15.96 3.05 7.51
CA ARG A 91 -17.18 2.71 6.78
C ARG A 91 -16.81 2.50 5.32
#